data_AF-A0A1F5V5U9-F1
#
_entry.id   AF-A0A1F5V5U9-F1
#
_cell.length_a   1.000
_cell.length_b   1.000
_cell.length_c   1.000
_cell.angle_alpha   90.00
_cell.angle_beta   90.00
_cell.angle_gamma   90.00
#
_symmetry.space_group_name_H-M   'P 1'
#
loop_
_entity.id
_entity.type
_entity.pdbx_description
1 polymer ?
#
loop_
_entity_poly.entity_id
_entity_poly.type
_entity_poly.pdbx_seq_one_letter_code
_entity_poly.pdbx_strand_id
1 'polypeptide(L)'
;MRWKIYRLTNHTLREIYMGIAKDVELRKFQHSGLLSGGASTIAHWNWKRDDIRWYSYPGSYNLASKASQEAHNLEKYGNIPSGYSVFLTPGL
;
A
#
# COMPACT_ATOMS: atom_id res chain seq x y z
N MET A 1 -17.86 4.10 -7.10
CA MET A 1 -16.65 3.31 -6.77
C MET A 1 -16.35 3.43 -5.28
N ARG A 2 -16.04 2.32 -4.60
CA ARG A 2 -15.72 2.27 -3.16
C ARG A 2 -14.21 2.30 -2.94
N TRP A 3 -13.77 2.83 -1.81
CA TRP A 3 -12.37 2.80 -1.38
C TRP A 3 -12.00 1.40 -0.91
N LYS A 4 -10.80 0.95 -1.25
CA LYS A 4 -10.22 -0.33 -0.82
C LYS A 4 -8.85 -0.08 -0.20
N ILE A 5 -8.43 -1.00 0.65
CA ILE A 5 -7.11 -0.99 1.29
C ILE A 5 -6.23 -2.00 0.56
N TYR A 6 -4.99 -1.63 0.32
CA TYR A 6 -3.99 -2.53 -0.23
C TYR A 6 -2.67 -2.43 0.53
N ARG A 7 -1.90 -3.51 0.45
CA ARG A 7 -0.57 -3.65 1.02
C ARG A 7 0.41 -4.00 -0.09
N LEU A 8 1.53 -3.32 -0.03
CA LEU A 8 2.73 -3.57 -0.79
C LEU A 8 3.83 -4.01 0.18
N THR A 9 4.55 -5.08 -0.12
CA THR A 9 5.65 -5.59 0.72
C THR A 9 6.87 -5.79 -0.13
N ASN A 10 7.93 -5.03 0.13
CA ASN A 10 9.25 -5.20 -0.46
C ASN A 10 10.09 -6.06 0.49
N HIS A 11 10.27 -7.33 0.16
CA HIS A 11 11.04 -8.27 0.98
C HIS A 11 12.56 -8.03 0.89
N THR A 12 13.03 -7.42 -0.19
CA THR A 12 14.45 -7.07 -0.39
C THR A 12 14.87 -5.95 0.56
N LEU A 13 14.10 -4.87 0.62
CA LEU A 13 14.37 -3.71 1.50
C LEU A 13 13.79 -3.88 2.90
N ARG A 14 12.95 -4.91 3.11
CA ARG A 14 12.16 -5.10 4.34
C ARG A 14 11.28 -3.90 4.63
N GLU A 15 10.50 -3.50 3.63
CA GLU A 15 9.60 -2.36 3.73
C GLU A 15 8.16 -2.76 3.41
N ILE A 16 7.20 -2.18 4.12
CA ILE A 16 5.77 -2.36 3.88
C ILE A 16 5.17 -1.00 3.60
N TYR A 17 4.32 -0.94 2.58
CA TYR A 17 3.51 0.23 2.29
C TYR A 17 2.03 -0.15 2.32
N MET A 18 1.26 0.60 3.10
CA MET A 18 -0.20 0.50 3.12
C MET A 18 -0.82 1.74 2.48
N GLY A 19 -1.78 1.50 1.59
CA GLY A 19 -2.47 2.57 0.89
C GLY A 19 -3.96 2.28 0.71
N ILE A 20 -4.69 3.34 0.37
CA ILE A 20 -6.10 3.27 0.00
C ILE A 20 -6.30 3.78 -1.42
N ALA A 21 -7.21 3.17 -2.17
CA ALA A 21 -7.56 3.60 -3.51
C ALA A 21 -8.98 3.17 -3.89
N LYS A 22 -9.62 3.93 -4.78
CA LYS A 22 -10.86 3.48 -5.45
C LYS A 22 -10.57 2.45 -6.54
N ASP A 23 -9.39 2.53 -7.15
CA ASP A 23 -8.87 1.59 -8.13
C ASP A 23 -7.48 1.11 -7.71
N VAL A 24 -7.45 -0.12 -7.21
CA VAL A 24 -6.25 -0.75 -6.63
C VAL A 24 -5.30 -1.28 -7.70
N GLU A 25 -5.84 -1.72 -8.85
CA GLU A 25 -5.03 -2.22 -9.97
C GLU A 25 -4.34 -1.06 -10.68
N LEU A 26 -5.06 0.05 -10.91
CA LEU A 26 -4.44 1.29 -11.39
C LEU A 26 -3.29 1.72 -10.48
N ARG A 27 -3.49 1.66 -9.14
CA ARG A 27 -2.43 2.01 -8.19
C ARG A 27 -1.21 1.11 -8.30
N LYS A 28 -1.39 -0.19 -8.50
CA LYS A 28 -0.29 -1.13 -8.73
C LYS A 28 0.55 -0.73 -9.95
N PHE A 29 -0.08 -0.40 -11.07
CA PHE A 29 0.64 0.07 -12.26
C PHE A 29 1.40 1.37 -12.02
N GLN A 30 0.80 2.31 -11.28
CA GLN A 30 1.43 3.59 -10.97
C GLN A 30 2.66 3.45 -10.08
N HIS A 31 2.61 2.57 -9.07
CA HIS A 31 3.77 2.31 -8.21
C HIS A 31 4.87 1.55 -8.95
N SER A 32 4.51 0.67 -9.89
CA SER A 32 5.49 -0.08 -10.70
C SER A 32 6.24 0.75 -11.74
N GLY A 33 5.87 2.02 -11.91
CA GLY A 33 6.44 2.91 -12.94
C GLY A 33 5.91 2.66 -14.35
N LEU A 34 4.94 1.74 -14.53
CA LEU A 34 4.24 1.56 -15.81
C LEU A 34 3.30 2.72 -16.13
N LEU A 35 2.81 3.42 -15.11
CA LEU A 35 2.02 4.64 -15.22
C LEU A 35 2.55 5.71 -14.26
N SER A 36 2.33 6.99 -14.57
CA SER A 36 2.72 8.08 -13.68
C SER A 36 1.81 8.20 -12.47
N GLY A 37 2.34 8.78 -11.38
CA GLY A 37 1.59 9.18 -10.19
C GLY A 37 1.70 8.26 -8.97
N GLY A 38 2.63 7.29 -8.95
CA GLY A 38 2.94 6.47 -7.76
C GLY A 38 3.30 7.30 -6.52
N ALA A 39 3.29 6.68 -5.35
CA ALA A 39 3.59 7.37 -4.09
C ALA A 39 5.10 7.64 -3.98
N SER A 40 5.47 8.90 -3.69
CA SER A 40 6.86 9.31 -3.50
C SER A 40 7.56 8.55 -2.37
N THR A 41 6.82 8.17 -1.32
CA THR A 41 7.33 7.43 -0.16
C THR A 41 7.96 6.07 -0.51
N ILE A 42 7.55 5.46 -1.63
CA ILE A 42 8.10 4.19 -2.12
C ILE A 42 8.69 4.32 -3.52
N ALA A 43 8.99 5.53 -3.98
CA ALA A 43 9.54 5.77 -5.32
C ALA A 43 10.95 5.18 -5.49
N HIS A 44 11.66 4.89 -4.38
CA HIS A 44 12.96 4.22 -4.40
C HIS A 44 12.87 2.70 -4.61
N TRP A 45 11.67 2.11 -4.54
CA TRP A 45 11.50 0.67 -4.77
C TRP A 45 11.75 0.32 -6.22
N ASN A 46 12.60 -0.67 -6.48
CA ASN A 46 12.89 -1.12 -7.83
C ASN A 46 12.07 -2.36 -8.17
N TRP A 47 10.92 -2.16 -8.83
CA TRP A 47 9.98 -3.23 -9.17
C TRP A 47 10.51 -4.29 -10.14
N LYS A 48 11.63 -4.05 -10.83
CA LYS A 48 12.28 -5.05 -11.69
C LYS A 48 13.26 -5.94 -10.93
N ARG A 49 13.71 -5.51 -9.75
CA ARG A 49 14.81 -6.15 -9.02
C ARG A 49 14.38 -6.66 -7.64
N ASP A 50 13.52 -5.92 -6.96
CA ASP A 50 13.12 -6.20 -5.59
C ASP A 50 11.98 -7.23 -5.57
N ASP A 51 11.95 -8.10 -4.54
CA ASP A 51 10.83 -9.03 -4.31
C ASP A 51 9.65 -8.26 -3.71
N ILE A 52 8.81 -7.71 -4.58
CA ILE A 52 7.63 -6.92 -4.22
C ILE A 52 6.37 -7.75 -4.35
N ARG A 53 5.65 -7.93 -3.23
CA ARG A 53 4.35 -8.59 -3.18
C ARG A 53 3.22 -7.60 -2.99
N TRP A 54 2.12 -7.85 -3.68
CA TRP A 54 0.90 -7.07 -3.64
C TRP A 54 -0.24 -7.85 -2.98
N TYR A 55 -1.01 -7.19 -2.12
CA TYR A 55 -2.22 -7.75 -1.54
C TYR A 55 -3.31 -6.69 -1.44
N SER A 56 -4.51 -6.98 -1.94
CA SER A 56 -5.70 -6.16 -1.71
C SER A 56 -6.53 -6.79 -0.61
N TYR A 57 -6.89 -6.02 0.41
CA TYR A 57 -7.81 -6.49 1.43
C TYR A 57 -9.22 -6.64 0.84
N PRO A 58 -10.01 -7.62 1.31
CA PRO A 58 -11.37 -7.85 0.79
C PRO A 58 -12.37 -6.73 1.16
N GLY A 59 -12.05 -5.91 2.17
CA GLY A 59 -12.89 -4.80 2.63
C GLY A 59 -13.05 -3.68 1.61
N SER A 60 -14.24 -3.06 1.59
CA SER A 60 -14.51 -1.86 0.80
C SER A 60 -15.32 -0.84 1.60
N TYR A 61 -15.03 0.45 1.38
CA TYR A 61 -15.52 1.54 2.22
C TYR A 61 -16.13 2.64 1.35
N ASN A 62 -17.23 3.23 1.83
CA ASN A 62 -17.86 4.35 1.15
C ASN A 62 -17.10 5.68 1.37
N LEU A 63 -16.32 5.78 2.46
CA LEU A 63 -15.58 6.97 2.84
C LEU A 63 -14.08 6.70 2.86
N ALA A 64 -13.29 7.65 2.35
CA ALA A 64 -11.82 7.58 2.34
C ALA A 64 -11.27 7.53 3.78
N SER A 65 -11.80 8.39 4.66
CA SER A 65 -11.42 8.45 6.08
C SER A 65 -11.61 7.13 6.80
N LYS A 66 -12.72 6.42 6.55
CA LYS A 66 -12.95 5.08 7.10
C LYS A 66 -11.95 4.04 6.58
N ALA A 67 -11.66 4.06 5.27
CA ALA A 67 -10.64 3.18 4.71
C ALA A 67 -9.25 3.47 5.30
N SER A 68 -8.92 4.75 5.48
CA SER A 68 -7.64 5.18 6.05
C SER A 68 -7.51 4.79 7.52
N GLN A 69 -8.56 4.98 8.31
CA GLN A 69 -8.59 4.57 9.71
C GLN A 69 -8.37 3.07 9.84
N GLU A 70 -9.00 2.27 8.99
CA GLU A 70 -8.81 0.83 9.01
C GLU A 70 -7.42 0.42 8.50
N ALA A 71 -6.86 1.12 7.50
CA ALA A 71 -5.48 0.88 7.09
C ALA A 71 -4.49 1.14 8.24
N HIS A 72 -4.69 2.20 9.03
CA HIS A 72 -3.92 2.44 10.26
C HIS A 72 -4.12 1.35 11.31
N ASN A 73 -5.33 0.84 11.49
CA ASN A 73 -5.58 -0.28 12.41
C ASN A 73 -4.84 -1.54 11.95
N LEU A 74 -4.86 -1.85 10.66
CA LEU A 74 -4.16 -3.00 10.07
C LEU A 74 -2.64 -2.87 10.18
N GLU A 75 -2.11 -1.65 10.12
CA GLU A 75 -0.70 -1.38 10.40
C GLU A 75 -0.38 -1.63 11.88
N LYS A 76 -1.15 -1.03 12.79
CA LYS A 76 -0.90 -1.12 14.24
C LYS A 76 -1.07 -2.54 14.81
N TYR A 77 -2.05 -3.29 14.32
CA TYR A 77 -2.44 -4.58 14.86
C TYR A 77 -2.15 -5.76 13.93
N GLY A 78 -1.64 -5.51 12.73
CA GLY A 78 -1.31 -6.55 11.77
C GLY A 78 -0.02 -7.29 12.13
N ASN A 79 0.12 -8.50 11.57
CA ASN A 79 1.36 -9.26 11.64
C ASN A 79 2.42 -8.61 10.72
N ILE A 80 3.09 -7.58 11.24
CA ILE A 80 4.29 -6.99 10.63
C ILE A 80 5.50 -7.82 11.09
N PRO A 81 6.25 -8.43 10.17
CA PRO A 81 7.45 -9.17 10.56
C PRO A 81 8.49 -8.25 11.21
N SER A 82 9.22 -8.77 12.19
CA SER A 82 10.28 -8.01 12.85
C SER A 82 11.32 -7.50 11.85
N GLY A 83 11.76 -6.26 12.05
CA GLY A 83 12.77 -5.61 11.20
C GLY A 83 12.23 -5.02 9.89
N TYR A 84 10.92 -4.90 9.72
CA TYR A 84 10.31 -4.17 8.60
C TYR A 84 10.00 -2.72 8.97
N SER A 85 10.33 -1.80 8.06
CA SER A 85 9.85 -0.41 8.11
C SER A 85 8.47 -0.31 7.46
N VAL A 86 7.55 0.45 8.06
CA VAL A 86 6.17 0.56 7.57
C VAL A 86 5.84 1.99 7.21
N PHE A 87 5.32 2.18 6.01
CA PHE A 87 4.88 3.46 5.46
C PHE A 87 3.37 3.40 5.23
N LEU A 88 2.67 4.47 5.61
CA LEU A 88 1.24 4.60 5.34
C LEU A 88 1.00 5.82 4.48
N THR A 89 0.07 5.70 3.52
CA THR A 89 -0.42 6.89 2.83
C THR A 89 -1.15 7.74 3.86
N PRO A 90 -0.75 9.00 4.11
CA PRO A 90 -1.52 9.87 4.99
C PRO A 90 -2.95 9.93 4.46
N GLY A 91 -3.90 9.55 5.31
CA GLY A 91 -5.31 9.74 5.03
C GLY A 91 -5.57 11.23 4.80
N LEU A 92 -6.19 11.55 3.67
CA LEU A 92 -6.84 12.84 3.47
C LEU A 92 -7.91 13.07 4.55
#